data_AF-A0A938X5L7-F1
#
_entry.id   AF-A0A938X5L7-F1
#
_cell.length_a   1.000
_cell.length_b   1.000
_cell.length_c   1.000
_cell.angle_alpha   90.00
_cell.angle_beta   90.00
_cell.angle_gamma   90.00
#
_symmetry.space_group_name_H-M   'P 1'
#
loop_
_entity.id
_entity.type
_entity.pdbx_description
1 polymer ?
#
loop_
_entity_poly.entity_id
_entity_poly.type
_entity_poly.pdbx_seq_one_letter_code
_entity_poly.pdbx_strand_id
1 'polypeptide(L)'
;MTTLEDLYYGNIHPYEQDIKKTGRESALLRLVVKNENVLLATLTEQQKEIFQKCKDAESEMHCAFELRSFIEGFRLGMKLTAEGMYCTEETDED
;
A
#
# COMPACT_ATOMS: atom_id res chain seq x y z
N MET A 1 -24.45 0.69 -5.47
CA MET A 1 -23.69 -0.57 -5.38
C MET A 1 -23.30 -0.78 -3.93
N THR A 2 -23.28 -2.03 -3.49
CA THR A 2 -22.72 -2.40 -2.18
C THR A 2 -21.21 -2.62 -2.30
N THR A 3 -20.48 -2.57 -1.19
CA THR A 3 -19.03 -2.82 -1.15
C THR A 3 -18.66 -4.18 -1.79
N LEU A 4 -19.51 -5.20 -1.67
CA LEU A 4 -19.28 -6.51 -2.27
C LEU A 4 -19.46 -6.51 -3.78
N GLU A 5 -20.43 -5.76 -4.29
CA GLU A 5 -20.62 -5.57 -5.74
C GLU A 5 -19.45 -4.79 -6.33
N ASP A 6 -19.02 -3.71 -5.66
CA ASP A 6 -17.87 -2.92 -6.09
C ASP A 6 -16.58 -3.73 -6.07
N LEU A 7 -16.41 -4.65 -5.12
CA LEU A 7 -15.30 -5.59 -5.12
C LEU A 7 -15.40 -6.61 -6.27
N TYR A 8 -16.59 -7.20 -6.49
CA TYR A 8 -16.81 -8.21 -7.54
C TYR A 8 -16.55 -7.66 -8.94
N TYR A 9 -16.97 -6.42 -9.21
CA TYR A 9 -16.75 -5.75 -10.49
C TYR A 9 -15.38 -5.07 -10.61
N GLY A 10 -14.54 -5.12 -9.58
CA GLY A 10 -13.20 -4.53 -9.60
C GLY A 10 -13.20 -3.00 -9.53
N ASN A 11 -14.23 -2.39 -8.95
CA ASN A 11 -14.27 -0.94 -8.70
C ASN A 11 -13.42 -0.53 -7.48
N ILE A 12 -13.08 -1.49 -6.61
CA ILE A 12 -12.18 -1.29 -5.47
C ILE A 12 -10.79 -1.82 -5.84
N HIS A 13 -9.80 -0.94 -5.79
CA HIS A 13 -8.38 -1.26 -6.00
C HIS A 13 -7.61 -1.04 -4.69
N PRO A 14 -7.46 -2.06 -3.82
CA PRO A 14 -6.84 -1.87 -2.50
C PRO A 14 -5.36 -1.49 -2.56
N TYR A 15 -4.70 -1.73 -3.70
CA TYR A 15 -3.31 -1.39 -3.97
C TYR A 15 -3.15 0.05 -4.49
N GLU A 16 -4.23 0.71 -4.91
CA GLU A 16 -4.15 2.10 -5.37
C GLU A 16 -4.19 3.04 -4.17
N GLN A 17 -3.03 3.58 -3.82
CA GLN A 17 -2.97 4.74 -2.94
C GLN A 17 -2.99 6.02 -3.76
N ASP A 18 -4.11 6.74 -3.67
CA ASP A 18 -4.21 8.08 -4.22
C ASP A 18 -3.34 9.05 -3.39
N ILE A 19 -2.15 9.37 -3.91
CA ILE A 19 -1.35 10.47 -3.36
C ILE A 19 -2.10 11.76 -3.65
N LYS A 20 -2.75 12.33 -2.63
CA LYS A 20 -3.44 13.60 -2.76
C LYS A 20 -2.46 14.66 -3.27
N LYS A 21 -2.79 15.25 -4.43
CA LYS A 21 -1.94 16.20 -5.16
C LYS A 21 -1.50 17.43 -4.35
N THR A 22 -2.17 17.73 -3.23
CA THR A 22 -1.93 18.91 -2.38
C THR A 22 -1.46 18.56 -0.96
N GLY A 23 -1.09 17.32 -0.68
CA GLY A 23 -0.63 16.87 0.65
C GLY A 23 0.88 17.00 0.89
N ARG A 24 1.29 16.76 2.15
CA ARG A 24 2.72 16.60 2.55
C ARG A 24 3.44 15.57 1.67
N GLU A 25 2.76 14.47 1.34
CA GLU A 25 3.25 13.41 0.47
C GLU A 25 3.61 13.93 -0.93
N SER A 26 2.77 14.80 -1.51
CA SER A 26 3.06 15.41 -2.81
C SER A 26 4.34 16.26 -2.78
N ALA A 27 4.61 16.95 -1.67
CA ALA A 27 5.81 17.77 -1.52
C ALA A 27 7.06 16.90 -1.36
N LEU A 28 6.96 15.80 -0.60
CA LEU A 28 8.02 14.81 -0.47
C LEU A 28 8.30 14.13 -1.82
N LEU A 29 7.27 13.74 -2.56
CA LEU A 29 7.41 13.16 -3.90
C LEU A 29 8.15 14.11 -4.85
N ARG A 30 7.79 15.40 -4.87
CA ARG A 30 8.52 16.41 -5.66
C ARG A 30 9.98 16.52 -5.26
N LEU A 31 10.29 16.41 -3.96
CA LEU A 31 11.66 16.47 -3.45
C LEU A 31 12.47 15.22 -3.85
N VAL A 32 11.86 14.04 -3.77
CA VAL A 32 12.46 12.77 -4.25
C VAL A 32 12.78 12.89 -5.73
N VAL A 33 11.82 13.27 -6.57
CA VAL A 33 12.02 13.43 -8.02
C VAL A 33 13.12 14.46 -8.33
N LYS A 34 13.14 15.59 -7.62
CA LYS A 34 14.18 16.60 -7.79
C LYS A 34 15.57 16.05 -7.47
N ASN A 35 15.72 15.38 -6.33
CA ASN A 35 16.99 14.82 -5.89
C ASN A 35 17.45 13.69 -6.83
N GLU A 36 16.52 12.85 -7.28
CA GLU A 36 16.78 11.79 -8.25
C GLU A 36 17.30 12.36 -9.57
N ASN A 37 16.66 13.40 -10.11
CA ASN A 37 17.12 14.05 -11.35
C ASN A 37 18.52 14.64 -11.22
N VAL A 38 18.82 15.29 -10.08
CA VAL A 38 20.16 15.83 -9.81
C VAL A 38 21.18 14.69 -9.73
N LEU A 39 20.85 13.59 -9.04
CA LEU A 39 21.72 12.43 -8.94
C LEU A 39 21.98 11.82 -10.32
N LEU A 40 20.93 11.55 -11.09
CA LEU A 40 21.02 10.97 -12.45
C LEU A 40 21.91 11.79 -13.40
N ALA A 41 21.93 13.12 -13.26
CA ALA A 41 22.81 13.99 -14.05
C ALA A 41 24.30 13.81 -13.71
N THR A 42 24.63 13.30 -12.52
CA THR A 42 26.02 13.08 -12.06
C THR A 42 26.52 11.66 -12.33
N LEU A 43 25.61 10.71 -12.60
CA LEU A 43 25.95 9.30 -12.80
C LEU A 43 26.44 9.02 -14.23
N THR A 44 27.37 8.07 -14.34
CA THR A 44 27.76 7.49 -15.63
C THR A 44 26.68 6.55 -16.17
N GLU A 45 26.73 6.19 -17.44
CA GLU A 45 25.74 5.27 -18.04
C GLU A 45 25.69 3.90 -17.35
N GLN A 46 26.84 3.34 -16.97
CA GLN A 46 26.89 2.09 -16.22
C GLN A 46 26.24 2.23 -14.83
N GLN A 47 26.47 3.37 -14.15
CA GLN A 47 25.87 3.63 -12.84
C GLN A 47 24.35 3.85 -12.94
N LYS A 48 23.87 4.48 -14.02
CA LYS A 48 22.43 4.62 -14.29
C LYS A 48 21.75 3.28 -14.49
N GLU A 49 22.39 2.34 -15.19
CA GLU A 49 21.86 0.99 -15.37
C GLU A 49 21.74 0.26 -14.02
N ILE A 50 22.77 0.34 -13.17
CA ILE A 50 22.74 -0.24 -11.83
C ILE A 50 21.66 0.42 -10.98
N PHE A 51 21.56 1.76 -11.03
CA PHE A 51 20.55 2.52 -10.29
C PHE A 51 19.14 2.14 -10.71
N GLN A 52 18.88 1.97 -12.02
CA GLN A 52 17.58 1.50 -12.51
C GLN A 52 17.26 0.09 -11.99
N LYS A 53 18.22 -0.83 -12.05
CA LYS A 53 18.04 -2.19 -11.47
C LYS A 53 17.74 -2.15 -9.98
N CYS A 54 18.38 -1.24 -9.24
CA CYS A 54 18.09 -1.03 -7.82
C CYS A 54 16.64 -0.53 -7.61
N LYS A 55 16.18 0.43 -8.41
CA LYS A 55 14.79 0.94 -8.34
C LYS A 55 13.77 -0.14 -8.68
N ASP A 56 14.04 -0.94 -9.70
CA ASP A 56 13.16 -2.04 -10.11
C ASP A 56 13.04 -3.07 -8.97
N ALA A 57 14.16 -3.46 -8.37
CA ALA A 57 14.19 -4.37 -7.23
C ALA A 57 13.51 -3.80 -5.98
N GLU A 58 13.69 -2.50 -5.69
CA GLU A 58 13.00 -1.81 -4.60
C GLU A 58 11.48 -1.79 -4.83
N SER A 59 11.04 -1.51 -6.06
CA SER A 59 9.62 -1.51 -6.43
C SER A 59 9.00 -2.90 -6.28
N GLU A 60 9.68 -3.96 -6.74
CA GLU A 60 9.20 -5.33 -6.60
C GLU A 60 9.11 -5.75 -5.11
N MET A 61 10.13 -5.39 -4.33
CA MET A 61 10.13 -5.59 -2.88
C MET A 61 8.96 -4.86 -2.21
N HIS A 62 8.71 -3.59 -2.55
CA HIS A 62 7.58 -2.82 -2.03
C HIS A 62 6.24 -3.49 -2.36
N CYS A 63 6.02 -3.89 -3.62
CA CYS A 63 4.81 -4.62 -4.03
C CYS A 63 4.60 -5.89 -3.20
N ALA A 64 5.67 -6.66 -2.94
CA ALA A 64 5.60 -7.86 -2.12
C ALA A 64 5.24 -7.56 -0.66
N PHE A 65 5.82 -6.51 -0.07
CA PHE A 65 5.48 -6.06 1.28
C PHE A 65 4.06 -5.53 1.40
N GLU A 66 3.60 -4.75 0.42
CA GLU A 66 2.23 -4.22 0.38
C GLU A 66 1.20 -5.35 0.29
N LEU A 67 1.42 -6.34 -0.59
CA LEU A 67 0.56 -7.52 -0.69
C LEU A 67 0.51 -8.28 0.64
N ARG A 68 1.67 -8.51 1.27
CA ARG A 68 1.72 -9.21 2.55
C ARG A 68 0.98 -8.44 3.65
N SER A 69 1.21 -7.14 3.73
CA SER A 69 0.57 -6.26 4.71
C SER A 69 -0.95 -6.22 4.51
N PHE A 70 -1.41 -6.20 3.25
CA PHE A 70 -2.82 -6.28 2.91
C PHE A 70 -3.44 -7.60 3.39
N ILE A 71 -2.81 -8.74 3.10
CA ILE A 71 -3.29 -10.06 3.52
C ILE A 71 -3.34 -10.16 5.06
N GLU A 72 -2.27 -9.75 5.75
CA GLU A 72 -2.19 -9.80 7.20
C GLU A 72 -3.24 -8.87 7.85
N GLY A 73 -3.40 -7.65 7.33
CA GLY A 73 -4.41 -6.69 7.77
C GLY A 73 -5.84 -7.17 7.53
N PHE A 74 -6.12 -7.74 6.36
CA PHE A 74 -7.44 -8.30 6.04
C PHE A 74 -7.80 -9.47 6.97
N ARG A 75 -6.86 -10.40 7.18
CA ARG A 75 -7.06 -11.52 8.12
C ARG A 75 -7.29 -11.03 9.54
N LEU A 76 -6.58 -10.00 9.98
CA LEU A 76 -6.80 -9.40 11.30
C LEU A 76 -8.19 -8.76 11.40
N GLY A 77 -8.59 -7.97 10.40
CA GLY A 77 -9.91 -7.33 10.36
C GLY A 77 -11.07 -8.33 10.42
N MET A 78 -10.94 -9.47 9.72
CA MET A 78 -11.95 -10.54 9.78
C MET A 78 -12.03 -11.21 11.15
N LYS A 79 -10.88 -11.43 11.82
CA LYS A 79 -10.86 -11.98 13.19
C LYS A 79 -11.53 -11.04 14.19
N LEU A 80 -11.17 -9.76 14.14
CA LEU A 80 -11.77 -8.73 15.01
C LEU A 80 -13.29 -8.61 14.79
N THR A 81 -13.73 -8.65 13.52
CA THR A 81 -15.16 -8.65 13.17
C THR A 81 -15.88 -9.86 13.75
N ALA A 82 -15.32 -11.06 13.56
CA ALA A 82 -15.91 -12.29 14.09
C ALA A 82 -16.01 -12.23 15.62
N GLU A 83 -14.92 -11.89 16.31
CA GLU A 83 -14.88 -11.76 17.78
C GLU A 83 -15.91 -10.75 18.29
N GLY A 84 -16.01 -9.57 17.65
CA GLY A 84 -17.01 -8.56 18.01
C GLY A 84 -18.46 -8.99 17.77
N MET A 85 -18.70 -9.86 16.78
CA MET A 85 -20.03 -10.43 16.51
C MET A 85 -20.39 -11.61 17.42
N TYR A 86 -19.40 -12.33 17.95
CA TYR A 86 -19.61 -13.41 18.93
C TYR A 86 -19.73 -12.90 20.39
N CYS A 87 -19.82 -11.58 20.60
CA CYS A 87 -20.06 -10.99 21.93
C CYS A 87 -21.57 -10.85 22.24
N THR A 88 -22.24 -12.00 22.34
CA THR A 88 -23.55 -12.23 22.99
C THR A 88 -23.50 -13.71 23.35
N GLU A 89 -23.55 -14.17 24.59
CA GLU A 89 -24.49 -13.83 25.66
C GLU A 89 -23.76 -13.97 27.01
N GLU A 90 -23.76 -12.92 27.85
CA GLU A 90 -23.80 -13.15 29.30
C GLU A 90 -25.20 -13.72 29.55
N THR A 91 -25.28 -15.03 29.73
CA THR A 91 -26.43 -15.65 30.38
C THR A 91 -26.48 -15.10 31.80
N ASP A 92 -27.29 -14.07 32.00
CA ASP A 92 -27.94 -13.80 33.28
C ASP A 92 -28.79 -15.03 33.61
N GLU A 93 -28.21 -16.01 34.30
CA GLU A 93 -28.97 -17.06 34.99
C GLU A 93 -28.99 -16.74 36.49
N ASP A 94 -30.22 -16.63 37.01
CA ASP A 94 -30.64 -16.35 38.39
C ASP A 94 -30.01 -17.26 39.47
#